data_AF-A0AAU2JYV4-F1
#
_entry.id   AF-A0AAU2JYV4-F1
#
_cell.length_a   1.000
_cell.length_b   1.000
_cell.length_c   1.000
_cell.angle_alpha   90.00
_cell.angle_beta   90.00
_cell.angle_gamma   90.00
#
_symmetry.space_group_name_H-M   'P 1'
#
loop_
_entity.id
_entity.type
_entity.pdbx_description
1 polymer ?
#
loop_
_entity_poly.entity_id
_entity_poly.type
_entity_poly.pdbx_seq_one_letter_code
_entity_poly.pdbx_strand_id
1 'polypeptide(L)'
;MESSSSEAPRTIERLHTLSTDLDAFGELLTGARPVAGSGGLPTLASWYATAQGLSATALALLLNTAEQPYAHTIMSGHHAVESLGQLVKISSDITAHVMGAVAVAAEYHRVDGLPDPATGRLSAQPSVHRWALGEHLDSAVALIKPARSACHDAAGFTETAGLREATRAAEPAPVPELNLTELRLLRLIADDPVLLAADRRNVRRIWTGSGERISTTTVDSLTDKNLIRLDASGSLAAGQRLRVTDQGRRVLDASGKPGTPADSSPAVAQQAAPAGTAGPSKVNPAQHRALHLIGTSTVMYVQWPRKRPTVDTGSPERISTRTVDALQVRRLIGWDVSTAPHEGQRLLLTAAGREALLRLGPAPEPVVPAPARRTGPAPAR
;
A
#
# COMPACT_ATOMS: atom_id res chain seq x y z
N MET A 1 10.61 -1.46 1.60
CA MET A 1 9.95 -2.29 0.57
C MET A 1 10.85 -2.18 -0.64
N GLU A 2 11.90 -3.00 -0.63
CA GLU A 2 12.72 -3.20 -1.81
C GLU A 2 11.78 -3.74 -2.89
N SER A 3 11.87 -3.15 -4.08
CA SER A 3 11.10 -3.56 -5.23
C SER A 3 11.16 -5.09 -5.33
N SER A 4 10.01 -5.76 -5.22
CA SER A 4 9.85 -7.15 -5.67
C SER A 4 10.24 -7.15 -7.14
N SER A 5 11.54 -7.27 -7.40
CA SER A 5 12.08 -7.59 -8.69
C SER A 5 11.33 -8.83 -9.12
N SER A 6 10.51 -8.68 -10.17
CA SER A 6 9.70 -9.74 -10.75
C SER A 6 10.51 -11.05 -10.74
N GLU A 7 10.04 -12.07 -10.03
CA GLU A 7 10.71 -13.37 -9.97
C GLU A 7 10.53 -14.16 -11.28
N ALA A 8 9.60 -13.74 -12.13
CA ALA A 8 9.25 -14.39 -13.38
C ALA A 8 10.45 -14.63 -14.33
N PRO A 9 11.36 -13.65 -14.59
CA PRO A 9 12.53 -13.87 -15.44
C PRO A 9 13.46 -14.98 -14.92
N ARG A 10 13.65 -15.06 -13.59
CA ARG A 10 14.47 -16.12 -12.98
C ARG A 10 13.81 -17.49 -13.10
N THR A 11 12.49 -17.56 -12.93
CA THR A 11 11.72 -18.80 -13.12
C THR A 11 11.80 -19.27 -14.57
N ILE A 12 11.69 -18.36 -15.54
CA ILE A 12 11.81 -18.66 -16.98
C ILE A 12 13.22 -19.19 -17.31
N GLU A 13 14.27 -18.53 -16.83
CA GLU A 13 15.66 -18.99 -17.02
C GLU A 13 15.88 -20.41 -16.46
N ARG A 14 15.33 -20.68 -15.26
CA ARG A 14 15.40 -22.02 -14.65
C ARG A 14 14.63 -23.07 -15.43
N LEU A 15 13.48 -22.72 -16.03
CA LEU A 15 12.73 -23.63 -16.90
C LEU A 15 13.48 -23.97 -18.18
N HIS A 16 14.20 -23.00 -18.78
CA HIS A 16 15.07 -23.27 -19.93
C HIS A 16 16.27 -24.14 -19.55
N THR A 17 16.85 -23.91 -18.37
CA THR A 17 17.95 -24.75 -17.84
C THR A 17 17.46 -26.18 -17.64
N LEU A 18 16.32 -26.37 -16.97
CA LEU A 18 15.72 -27.68 -16.73
C LEU A 18 15.36 -28.41 -18.05
N SER A 19 14.87 -27.68 -19.05
CA SER A 19 14.63 -28.21 -20.40
C SER A 19 15.92 -28.74 -21.04
N THR A 20 17.03 -28.00 -20.91
CA THR A 20 18.35 -28.41 -21.41
C THR A 20 18.87 -29.64 -20.66
N ASP A 21 18.71 -29.68 -19.34
CA ASP A 21 19.13 -30.82 -18.51
C ASP A 21 18.32 -32.09 -18.84
N LEU A 22 17.03 -31.94 -19.16
CA LEU A 22 16.19 -33.04 -19.62
C LEU A 22 16.66 -33.60 -20.98
N ASP A 23 17.04 -32.73 -21.92
CA ASP A 23 17.58 -33.16 -23.22
C ASP A 23 18.91 -33.90 -23.04
N ALA A 24 19.83 -33.34 -22.23
CA ALA A 24 21.10 -33.99 -21.90
C ALA A 24 20.88 -35.35 -21.22
N PHE A 25 19.88 -35.45 -20.31
CA PHE A 25 19.52 -36.71 -19.69
C PHE A 25 18.94 -37.73 -20.68
N GLY A 26 18.12 -37.29 -21.64
CA GLY A 26 17.64 -38.13 -22.73
C GLY A 26 18.76 -38.67 -23.63
N GLU A 27 19.77 -37.86 -23.92
CA GLU A 27 20.97 -38.28 -24.66
C GLU A 27 21.78 -39.33 -23.87
N LEU A 28 21.91 -39.16 -22.55
CA LEU A 28 22.56 -40.15 -21.68
C LEU A 28 21.83 -41.50 -21.72
N LEU A 29 20.49 -41.49 -21.60
CA LEU A 29 19.67 -42.71 -21.62
C LEU A 29 19.70 -43.43 -22.98
N THR A 30 19.83 -42.70 -24.08
CA THR A 30 19.86 -43.28 -25.44
C THR A 30 21.26 -43.75 -25.85
N GLY A 31 22.31 -43.00 -25.48
CA GLY A 31 23.69 -43.27 -25.90
C GLY A 31 24.37 -44.40 -25.13
N ALA A 32 23.99 -44.62 -23.86
CA ALA A 32 24.54 -45.68 -23.04
C ALA A 32 23.44 -46.71 -22.76
N ARG A 33 23.41 -47.82 -23.51
CA ARG A 33 22.66 -49.00 -23.07
C ARG A 33 23.61 -49.83 -22.22
N PRO A 34 23.52 -49.79 -20.86
CA PRO A 34 24.44 -50.53 -20.02
C PRO A 34 24.33 -52.01 -20.40
N VAL A 35 25.41 -52.55 -20.95
CA VAL A 35 25.50 -53.97 -21.23
C VAL A 35 25.65 -54.65 -19.88
N ALA A 36 24.81 -55.66 -19.65
CA ALA A 36 24.78 -56.32 -18.39
C ALA A 36 26.15 -56.99 -18.09
N GLY A 37 26.72 -56.63 -16.95
CA GLY A 37 28.12 -56.86 -16.60
C GLY A 37 28.58 -55.85 -15.55
N SER A 38 29.66 -56.14 -14.83
CA SER A 38 30.10 -55.56 -13.54
C SER A 38 30.27 -54.02 -13.44
N GLY A 39 29.91 -53.24 -14.45
CA GLY A 39 29.96 -51.76 -14.42
C GLY A 39 28.63 -51.03 -14.70
N GLY A 40 27.55 -51.73 -15.03
CA GLY A 40 26.27 -51.09 -15.41
C GLY A 40 25.50 -50.47 -14.23
N LEU A 41 25.57 -51.10 -13.05
CA LEU A 41 24.82 -50.69 -11.86
C LEU A 41 25.20 -49.30 -11.32
N PRO A 42 26.50 -48.96 -11.15
CA PRO A 42 26.89 -47.62 -10.74
C PRO A 42 26.39 -46.52 -11.69
N THR A 43 26.39 -46.80 -12.99
CA THR A 43 25.93 -45.86 -14.02
C THR A 43 24.42 -45.63 -13.91
N LEU A 44 23.63 -46.70 -13.78
CA LEU A 44 22.18 -46.61 -13.57
C LEU A 44 21.82 -45.90 -12.27
N ALA A 45 22.58 -46.14 -11.19
CA ALA A 45 22.40 -45.44 -9.91
C ALA A 45 22.66 -43.93 -10.05
N SER A 46 23.68 -43.54 -10.82
CA SER A 46 23.93 -42.13 -11.15
C SER A 46 22.77 -41.52 -11.94
N TRP A 47 22.22 -42.24 -12.93
CA TRP A 47 21.07 -41.74 -13.69
C TRP A 47 19.82 -41.60 -12.85
N TYR A 48 19.60 -42.52 -11.91
CA TYR A 48 18.51 -42.42 -10.95
C TYR A 48 18.64 -41.15 -10.10
N ALA A 49 19.83 -40.87 -9.58
CA ALA A 49 20.08 -39.63 -8.83
C ALA A 49 19.84 -38.37 -9.68
N THR A 50 20.26 -38.38 -10.96
CA THR A 50 19.96 -37.28 -11.89
C THR A 50 18.46 -37.11 -12.09
N ALA A 51 17.71 -38.18 -12.35
CA ALA A 51 16.26 -38.13 -12.52
C ALA A 51 15.55 -37.58 -11.28
N GLN A 52 15.97 -37.98 -10.08
CA GLN A 52 15.47 -37.42 -8.83
C GLN A 52 15.75 -35.92 -8.72
N GLY A 53 16.95 -35.47 -9.08
CA GLY A 53 17.31 -34.05 -9.09
C GLY A 53 16.44 -33.22 -10.02
N LEU A 54 16.13 -33.74 -11.21
CA LEU A 54 15.22 -33.11 -12.17
C LEU A 54 13.80 -32.99 -11.60
N SER A 55 13.29 -34.08 -11.00
CA SER A 55 11.96 -34.09 -10.37
C SER A 55 11.87 -33.12 -9.18
N ALA A 56 12.88 -33.08 -8.32
CA ALA A 56 12.94 -32.13 -7.22
C ALA A 56 12.99 -30.67 -7.70
N THR A 57 13.74 -30.40 -8.78
CA THR A 57 13.82 -29.06 -9.40
C THR A 57 12.47 -28.65 -9.97
N ALA A 58 11.78 -29.55 -10.69
CA ALA A 58 10.43 -29.30 -11.20
C ALA A 58 9.44 -28.97 -10.06
N LEU A 59 9.49 -29.71 -8.95
CA LEU A 59 8.64 -29.47 -7.79
C LEU A 59 8.93 -28.12 -7.14
N ALA A 60 10.20 -27.76 -6.98
CA ALA A 60 10.59 -26.45 -6.45
C ALA A 60 10.07 -25.30 -7.34
N LEU A 61 10.13 -25.45 -8.66
CA LEU A 61 9.59 -24.46 -9.60
C LEU A 61 8.06 -24.35 -9.50
N LEU A 62 7.36 -25.47 -9.36
CA LEU A 62 5.91 -25.49 -9.12
C LEU A 62 5.54 -24.71 -7.86
N LEU A 63 6.19 -25.01 -6.73
CA LEU A 63 5.92 -24.36 -5.45
C LEU A 63 6.20 -22.85 -5.52
N ASN A 64 7.38 -22.46 -6.03
CA ASN A 64 7.74 -21.04 -6.16
C ASN A 64 6.79 -20.28 -7.10
N THR A 65 6.30 -20.92 -8.16
CA THR A 65 5.37 -20.29 -9.11
C THR A 65 3.97 -20.18 -8.51
N ALA A 66 3.52 -21.18 -7.74
CA ALA A 66 2.24 -21.17 -7.07
C ALA A 66 2.12 -20.07 -5.99
N GLU A 67 3.25 -19.64 -5.40
CA GLU A 67 3.28 -18.53 -4.44
C GLU A 67 3.18 -17.14 -5.09
N GLN A 68 3.28 -17.04 -6.42
CA GLN A 68 3.26 -15.75 -7.11
C GLN A 68 1.85 -15.15 -7.18
N PRO A 69 1.69 -13.81 -7.06
CA PRO A 69 0.38 -13.15 -7.12
C PRO A 69 -0.42 -13.44 -8.40
N TYR A 70 0.27 -13.64 -9.53
CA TYR A 70 -0.36 -13.92 -10.82
C TYR A 70 -0.87 -15.36 -10.95
N ALA A 71 -0.43 -16.30 -10.10
CA ALA A 71 -0.76 -17.72 -10.21
C ALA A 71 -2.27 -18.00 -10.10
N HIS A 72 -2.98 -17.18 -9.33
CA HIS A 72 -4.41 -17.35 -9.07
C HIS A 72 -5.30 -16.26 -9.67
N THR A 73 -4.71 -15.17 -10.15
CA THR A 73 -5.46 -13.99 -10.60
C THR A 73 -5.50 -13.85 -12.12
N ILE A 74 -4.60 -14.53 -12.83
CA ILE A 74 -4.47 -14.45 -14.28
C ILE A 74 -4.56 -15.88 -14.85
N MET A 75 -5.37 -16.08 -15.89
CA MET A 75 -5.54 -17.40 -16.54
C MET A 75 -4.20 -18.00 -17.01
N SER A 76 -3.28 -17.20 -17.53
CA SER A 76 -1.94 -17.69 -17.88
C SER A 76 -1.13 -18.13 -16.66
N GLY A 77 -1.30 -17.50 -15.50
CA GLY A 77 -0.68 -17.98 -14.26
C GLY A 77 -1.20 -19.37 -13.86
N HIS A 78 -2.50 -19.61 -14.01
CA HIS A 78 -3.09 -20.93 -13.75
C HIS A 78 -2.53 -22.01 -14.68
N HIS A 79 -2.46 -21.72 -15.99
CA HIS A 79 -1.87 -22.65 -16.94
C HIS A 79 -0.38 -22.90 -16.70
N ALA A 80 0.38 -21.90 -16.25
CA ALA A 80 1.78 -22.11 -15.85
C ALA A 80 1.89 -23.13 -14.70
N VAL A 81 1.05 -23.00 -13.67
CA VAL A 81 0.99 -23.94 -12.54
C VAL A 81 0.55 -25.34 -13.00
N GLU A 82 -0.42 -25.43 -13.90
CA GLU A 82 -0.90 -26.70 -14.47
C GLU A 82 0.21 -27.41 -15.27
N SER A 83 0.90 -26.69 -16.17
CA SER A 83 2.05 -27.21 -16.93
C SER A 83 3.19 -27.66 -16.03
N LEU A 84 3.50 -26.91 -14.96
CA LEU A 84 4.47 -27.31 -13.94
C LEU A 84 4.03 -28.56 -13.17
N GLY A 85 2.74 -28.69 -12.84
CA GLY A 85 2.18 -29.89 -12.24
C GLY A 85 2.34 -31.12 -13.15
N GLN A 86 2.08 -30.95 -14.46
CA GLN A 86 2.33 -31.99 -15.45
C GLN A 86 3.81 -32.36 -15.55
N LEU A 87 4.72 -31.39 -15.51
CA LEU A 87 6.16 -31.61 -15.50
C LEU A 87 6.62 -32.41 -14.26
N VAL A 88 6.11 -32.08 -13.08
CA VAL A 88 6.39 -32.82 -11.83
C VAL A 88 5.94 -34.28 -11.96
N LYS A 89 4.74 -34.51 -12.49
CA LYS A 89 4.25 -35.86 -12.74
C LYS A 89 5.17 -36.62 -13.71
N ILE A 90 5.46 -36.05 -14.88
CA ILE A 90 6.27 -36.72 -15.91
C ILE A 90 7.69 -37.00 -15.41
N SER A 91 8.33 -36.06 -14.71
CA SER A 91 9.67 -36.25 -14.13
C SER A 91 9.68 -37.32 -13.02
N SER A 92 8.60 -37.45 -12.27
CA SER A 92 8.42 -38.54 -11.30
C SER A 92 8.27 -39.90 -12.01
N ASP A 93 7.53 -39.95 -13.11
CA ASP A 93 7.37 -41.16 -13.92
C ASP A 93 8.72 -41.58 -14.56
N ILE A 94 9.50 -40.64 -15.08
CA ILE A 94 10.88 -40.88 -15.54
C ILE A 94 11.72 -41.49 -14.43
N THR A 95 11.67 -40.91 -13.22
CA THR A 95 12.41 -41.40 -12.05
C THR A 95 12.00 -42.82 -11.69
N ALA A 96 10.70 -43.14 -11.75
CA ALA A 96 10.17 -44.48 -11.48
C ALA A 96 10.64 -45.50 -12.52
N HIS A 97 10.67 -45.14 -13.81
CA HIS A 97 11.20 -46.02 -14.85
C HIS A 97 12.70 -46.28 -14.68
N VAL A 98 13.49 -45.27 -14.36
CA VAL A 98 14.94 -45.44 -14.10
C VAL A 98 15.18 -46.27 -12.85
N MET A 99 14.38 -46.12 -11.80
CA MET A 99 14.43 -47.01 -10.62
C MET A 99 14.10 -48.46 -11.00
N GLY A 100 13.07 -48.67 -11.83
CA GLY A 100 12.73 -49.99 -12.37
C GLY A 100 13.90 -50.61 -13.13
N ALA A 101 14.58 -49.83 -13.98
CA ALA A 101 15.80 -50.25 -14.66
C ALA A 101 16.92 -50.65 -13.69
N VAL A 102 17.16 -49.88 -12.63
CA VAL A 102 18.14 -50.23 -11.57
C VAL A 102 17.78 -51.56 -10.91
N ALA A 103 16.51 -51.76 -10.54
CA ALA A 103 16.05 -52.99 -9.90
C ALA A 103 16.22 -54.22 -10.81
N VAL A 104 15.82 -54.10 -12.09
CA VAL A 104 15.99 -55.16 -13.08
C VAL A 104 17.47 -55.46 -13.33
N ALA A 105 18.33 -54.45 -13.41
CA ALA A 105 19.76 -54.64 -13.59
C ALA A 105 20.42 -55.33 -12.37
N ALA A 106 19.95 -55.05 -11.16
CA ALA A 106 20.44 -55.71 -9.95
C ALA A 106 20.06 -57.19 -9.94
N GLU A 107 18.82 -57.50 -10.33
CA GLU A 107 18.34 -58.87 -10.45
C GLU A 107 19.04 -59.63 -11.58
N TYR A 108 19.25 -58.98 -12.73
CA TYR A 108 20.06 -59.53 -13.82
C TYR A 108 21.45 -59.92 -13.30
N HIS A 109 22.13 -59.04 -12.56
CA HIS A 109 23.46 -59.32 -12.05
C HIS A 109 23.46 -60.51 -11.08
N ARG A 110 22.39 -60.68 -10.28
CA ARG A 110 22.24 -61.77 -9.32
C ARG A 110 21.95 -63.12 -9.97
N VAL A 111 21.06 -63.15 -10.97
CA VAL A 111 20.53 -64.39 -11.57
C VAL A 111 21.32 -64.81 -12.80
N ASP A 112 21.57 -63.88 -13.72
CA ASP A 112 22.19 -64.16 -15.02
C ASP A 112 23.71 -63.99 -15.01
N GLY A 113 24.27 -63.39 -13.95
CA GLY A 113 25.71 -63.25 -13.74
C GLY A 113 26.40 -64.54 -13.26
N LEU A 114 25.64 -65.56 -12.86
CA LEU A 114 26.18 -66.85 -12.45
C LEU A 114 26.32 -67.77 -13.68
N PRO A 115 27.48 -68.40 -13.91
CA PRO A 115 27.62 -69.41 -14.95
C PRO A 115 26.62 -70.54 -14.67
N ASP A 116 26.00 -71.07 -15.73
CA ASP A 116 25.07 -72.21 -15.60
C ASP A 116 25.76 -73.34 -14.83
N PRO A 117 25.20 -73.81 -13.69
CA PRO A 117 25.85 -74.81 -12.85
C PRO A 117 26.07 -76.15 -13.57
N ALA A 118 25.29 -76.46 -14.62
CA ALA A 118 25.43 -77.68 -15.40
C ALA A 118 26.48 -77.58 -16.51
N THR A 119 26.61 -76.41 -17.15
CA THR A 119 27.48 -76.24 -18.33
C THR A 119 28.71 -75.35 -18.10
N GLY A 120 28.75 -74.63 -16.99
CA GLY A 120 29.77 -73.63 -16.67
C GLY A 120 29.79 -72.43 -17.62
N ARG A 121 28.87 -72.37 -18.59
CA ARG A 121 28.81 -71.32 -19.61
C ARG A 121 27.79 -70.26 -19.18
N LEU A 122 28.13 -69.00 -19.41
CA LEU A 122 27.15 -67.93 -19.39
C LEU A 122 26.18 -68.19 -20.56
N SER A 123 24.91 -68.44 -20.26
CA SER A 123 23.94 -68.72 -21.31
C SER A 123 23.81 -67.49 -22.22
N ALA A 124 23.83 -67.71 -23.54
CA ALA A 124 23.79 -66.63 -24.54
C ALA A 124 22.36 -66.15 -24.87
N GLN A 125 21.33 -66.63 -24.16
CA GLN A 125 19.97 -66.19 -24.43
C GLN A 125 19.77 -64.74 -23.96
N PRO A 126 19.11 -63.88 -24.75
CA PRO A 126 18.65 -62.59 -24.25
C PRO A 126 17.64 -62.86 -23.14
N SER A 127 18.09 -62.73 -21.89
CA SER A 127 17.24 -63.00 -20.74
C SER A 127 16.08 -61.99 -20.72
N VAL A 128 14.93 -62.43 -20.19
CA VAL A 128 13.73 -61.60 -20.00
C VAL A 128 14.09 -60.28 -19.30
N HIS A 129 15.04 -60.31 -18.37
CA HIS A 129 15.57 -59.15 -17.66
C HIS A 129 16.21 -58.10 -18.60
N ARG A 130 16.94 -58.52 -19.65
CA ARG A 130 17.54 -57.57 -20.62
C ARG A 130 16.47 -56.82 -21.40
N TRP A 131 15.39 -57.50 -21.78
CA TRP A 131 14.27 -56.86 -22.48
C TRP A 131 13.54 -55.88 -21.57
N ALA A 132 13.21 -56.30 -20.33
CA ALA A 132 12.57 -55.43 -19.34
C ALA A 132 13.42 -54.19 -18.99
N LEU A 133 14.75 -54.34 -18.89
CA LEU A 133 15.66 -53.20 -18.71
C LEU A 133 15.55 -52.21 -19.87
N GLY A 134 15.54 -52.70 -21.10
CA GLY A 134 15.37 -51.88 -22.30
C GLY A 134 14.03 -51.15 -22.31
N GLU A 135 12.94 -51.84 -21.97
CA GLU A 135 11.59 -51.27 -21.90
C GLU A 135 11.48 -50.11 -20.90
N HIS A 136 12.06 -50.28 -19.70
CA HIS A 136 12.09 -49.19 -18.71
C HIS A 136 12.87 -47.98 -19.21
N LEU A 137 14.05 -48.17 -19.81
CA LEU A 137 14.86 -47.07 -20.34
C LEU A 137 14.19 -46.38 -21.54
N ASP A 138 13.61 -47.15 -22.46
CA ASP A 138 12.90 -46.61 -23.63
C ASP A 138 11.64 -45.84 -23.21
N SER A 139 10.94 -46.31 -22.16
CA SER A 139 9.82 -45.58 -21.56
C SER A 139 10.26 -44.26 -20.92
N ALA A 140 11.38 -44.25 -20.19
CA ALA A 140 11.94 -43.02 -19.62
C ALA A 140 12.31 -42.01 -20.74
N VAL A 141 12.95 -42.47 -21.82
CA VAL A 141 13.29 -41.63 -22.99
C VAL A 141 12.03 -41.07 -23.66
N ALA A 142 10.99 -41.88 -23.82
CA ALA A 142 9.73 -41.45 -24.45
C ALA A 142 9.05 -40.30 -23.69
N LEU A 143 9.29 -40.18 -22.38
CA LEU A 143 8.74 -39.13 -21.51
C LEU A 143 9.54 -37.82 -21.53
N ILE A 144 10.78 -37.81 -22.04
CA ILE A 144 11.64 -36.60 -22.10
C ILE A 144 11.00 -35.51 -22.98
N LYS A 145 10.49 -35.88 -24.17
CA LYS A 145 9.88 -34.91 -25.09
C LYS A 145 8.62 -34.24 -24.48
N PRO A 146 7.66 -34.98 -23.89
CA PRO A 146 6.56 -34.39 -23.14
C PRO A 146 7.01 -33.48 -21.99
N ALA A 147 8.02 -33.88 -21.20
CA ALA A 147 8.56 -33.05 -20.11
C ALA A 147 9.12 -31.72 -20.64
N ARG A 148 9.85 -31.78 -21.77
CA ARG A 148 10.37 -30.57 -22.44
C ARG A 148 9.27 -29.63 -22.90
N SER A 149 8.21 -30.17 -23.52
CA SER A 149 7.05 -29.37 -23.92
C SER A 149 6.45 -28.66 -22.71
N ALA A 150 6.25 -29.38 -21.60
CA ALA A 150 5.71 -28.80 -20.36
C ALA A 150 6.61 -27.69 -19.79
N CYS A 151 7.94 -27.79 -19.92
CA CYS A 151 8.86 -26.71 -19.55
C CYS A 151 8.66 -25.46 -20.41
N HIS A 152 8.55 -25.61 -21.73
CA HIS A 152 8.34 -24.50 -22.65
C HIS A 152 6.97 -23.84 -22.47
N ASP A 153 5.92 -24.64 -22.32
CA ASP A 153 4.56 -24.16 -22.05
C ASP A 153 4.52 -23.38 -20.73
N ALA A 154 5.09 -23.93 -19.66
CA ALA A 154 5.20 -23.25 -18.37
C ALA A 154 5.97 -21.93 -18.47
N ALA A 155 7.07 -21.88 -19.24
CA ALA A 155 7.87 -20.68 -19.42
C ALA A 155 7.07 -19.59 -20.16
N GLY A 156 6.42 -19.94 -21.28
CA GLY A 156 5.60 -18.99 -22.06
C GLY A 156 4.40 -18.47 -21.28
N PHE A 157 3.74 -19.33 -20.49
CA PHE A 157 2.66 -18.92 -19.61
C PHE A 157 3.13 -18.02 -18.47
N THR A 158 4.29 -18.31 -17.88
CA THR A 158 4.91 -17.48 -16.83
C THR A 158 5.30 -16.10 -17.36
N GLU A 159 5.87 -16.02 -18.56
CA GLU A 159 6.21 -14.76 -19.23
C GLU A 159 4.94 -13.93 -19.49
N THR A 160 3.92 -14.55 -20.08
CA THR A 160 2.63 -13.89 -20.36
C THR A 160 1.96 -13.38 -19.08
N ALA A 161 1.99 -14.17 -18.00
CA ALA A 161 1.45 -13.78 -16.70
C ALA A 161 2.25 -12.62 -16.08
N GLY A 162 3.57 -12.69 -16.11
CA GLY A 162 4.45 -11.63 -15.62
C GLY A 162 4.27 -10.31 -16.36
N LEU A 163 4.14 -10.34 -17.70
CA LEU A 163 3.87 -9.16 -18.51
C LEU A 163 2.51 -8.54 -18.19
N ARG A 164 1.47 -9.36 -18.01
CA ARG A 164 0.13 -8.87 -17.64
C ARG A 164 0.10 -8.28 -16.24
N GLU A 165 0.80 -8.90 -15.30
CA GLU A 165 0.90 -8.37 -13.93
C GLU A 165 1.68 -7.04 -13.93
N ALA A 166 2.79 -6.95 -14.67
CA ALA A 166 3.52 -5.70 -14.86
C ALA A 166 2.66 -4.62 -15.52
N THR A 167 1.87 -4.99 -16.54
CA THR A 167 0.93 -4.08 -17.21
C THR A 167 -0.16 -3.61 -16.25
N ARG A 168 -0.75 -4.52 -15.45
CA ARG A 168 -1.76 -4.20 -14.43
C ARG A 168 -1.20 -3.31 -13.33
N ALA A 169 0.05 -3.53 -12.92
CA ALA A 169 0.74 -2.68 -11.97
C ALA A 169 1.08 -1.30 -12.54
N ALA A 170 1.32 -1.22 -13.85
CA ALA A 170 1.54 0.04 -14.58
C ALA A 170 0.23 0.77 -14.91
N GLU A 171 -0.88 0.05 -15.02
CA GLU A 171 -2.19 0.63 -15.28
C GLU A 171 -2.56 1.55 -14.11
N PRO A 172 -2.88 2.83 -14.39
CA PRO A 172 -3.23 3.76 -13.32
C PRO A 172 -4.45 3.21 -12.59
N ALA A 173 -4.28 2.89 -11.31
CA ALA A 173 -5.38 2.45 -10.46
C ALA A 173 -6.59 3.37 -10.67
N PRO A 174 -7.80 2.81 -10.84
CA PRO A 174 -8.99 3.61 -11.08
C PRO A 174 -9.09 4.67 -9.98
N VAL A 175 -9.33 5.92 -10.38
CA VAL A 175 -9.42 7.05 -9.45
C VAL A 175 -10.53 6.73 -8.46
N PRO A 176 -10.22 6.50 -7.17
CA PRO A 176 -11.24 6.18 -6.20
C PRO A 176 -12.18 7.37 -6.08
N GLU A 177 -13.49 7.10 -6.04
CA GLU A 177 -14.46 8.16 -5.75
C GLU A 177 -14.15 8.72 -4.36
N LEU A 178 -13.83 10.02 -4.34
CA LEU A 178 -13.58 10.77 -3.12
C LEU A 178 -14.80 11.59 -2.77
N ASN A 179 -15.21 11.52 -1.51
CA ASN A 179 -16.17 12.50 -1.01
C ASN A 179 -15.50 13.89 -0.91
N LEU A 180 -16.30 14.96 -0.86
CA LEU A 180 -15.79 16.33 -0.80
C LEU A 180 -14.83 16.59 0.37
N THR A 181 -15.06 15.93 1.52
CA THR A 181 -14.22 16.07 2.72
C THR A 181 -12.85 15.44 2.53
N GLU A 182 -12.80 14.26 1.92
CA GLU A 182 -11.57 13.55 1.55
C GLU A 182 -10.78 14.34 0.52
N LEU A 183 -11.43 14.85 -0.52
CA LEU A 183 -10.77 15.66 -1.54
C LEU A 183 -10.21 16.97 -0.94
N ARG A 184 -10.95 17.61 -0.04
CA ARG A 184 -10.50 18.83 0.65
C ARG A 184 -9.29 18.55 1.54
N LEU A 185 -9.31 17.46 2.31
CA LEU A 185 -8.17 17.04 3.13
C LEU A 185 -6.95 16.70 2.26
N LEU A 186 -7.16 15.99 1.15
CA LEU A 186 -6.09 15.63 0.23
C LEU A 186 -5.43 16.88 -0.38
N ARG A 187 -6.22 17.90 -0.76
CA ARG A 187 -5.70 19.22 -1.19
C ARG A 187 -4.92 19.91 -0.07
N LEU A 188 -5.47 19.92 1.14
CA LEU A 188 -4.79 20.55 2.28
C LEU A 188 -3.42 19.91 2.57
N ILE A 189 -3.30 18.58 2.50
CA ILE A 189 -2.02 17.87 2.70
C ILE A 189 -1.05 18.13 1.54
N ALA A 190 -1.57 18.36 0.33
CA ALA A 190 -0.76 18.67 -0.84
C ALA A 190 -0.15 20.08 -0.78
N ASP A 191 -0.88 21.03 -0.21
CA ASP A 191 -0.51 22.44 -0.14
C ASP A 191 0.29 22.76 1.13
N ASP A 192 -0.08 22.16 2.27
CA ASP A 192 0.49 22.47 3.59
C ASP A 192 0.95 21.21 4.36
N PRO A 193 1.99 21.33 5.21
CA PRO A 193 2.41 20.25 6.10
C PRO A 193 1.33 19.97 7.16
N VAL A 194 0.68 18.81 7.07
CA VAL A 194 -0.26 18.31 8.07
C VAL A 194 0.43 17.27 8.96
N LEU A 195 0.28 17.41 10.28
CA LEU A 195 0.88 16.50 11.27
C LEU A 195 -0.19 15.66 11.97
N LEU A 196 0.03 14.35 12.05
CA LEU A 196 -0.73 13.44 12.91
C LEU A 196 0.04 13.24 14.21
N ALA A 197 -0.49 13.72 15.32
CA ALA A 197 0.12 13.56 16.65
C ALA A 197 -0.85 12.92 17.64
N ALA A 198 -0.33 12.14 18.58
CA ALA A 198 -1.12 11.70 19.72
C ALA A 198 -1.15 12.78 20.81
N ASP A 199 -2.32 13.04 21.38
CA ASP A 199 -2.40 13.88 22.58
C ASP A 199 -1.93 13.10 23.83
N ARG A 200 -1.89 13.78 24.99
CA ARG A 200 -1.46 13.19 26.27
C ARG A 200 -2.33 12.02 26.75
N ARG A 201 -3.48 11.76 26.11
CA ARG A 201 -4.37 10.64 26.38
C ARG A 201 -4.27 9.56 25.29
N ASN A 202 -3.24 9.60 24.45
CA ASN A 202 -3.06 8.75 23.27
C ASN A 202 -4.18 8.86 22.23
N VAL A 203 -4.94 9.97 22.22
CA VAL A 203 -5.94 10.21 21.18
C VAL A 203 -5.26 10.87 19.99
N ARG A 204 -5.34 10.23 18.81
CA ARG A 204 -4.83 10.77 17.56
C ARG A 204 -5.54 12.08 17.23
N ARG A 205 -4.77 13.13 16.96
CA ARG A 205 -5.26 14.44 16.51
C ARG A 205 -4.46 14.91 15.31
N ILE A 206 -5.16 15.54 14.38
CA ILE A 206 -4.58 16.11 13.18
C ILE A 206 -4.36 17.59 13.45
N TRP A 207 -3.12 18.05 13.29
CA TRP A 207 -2.73 19.43 13.43
C TRP A 207 -2.48 20.02 12.05
N THR A 208 -3.23 21.07 11.73
CA THR A 208 -3.14 21.85 10.51
C THR A 208 -2.70 23.27 10.87
N GLY A 209 -1.96 23.95 9.98
CA GLY A 209 -1.56 25.34 10.21
C GLY A 209 -2.76 26.29 10.36
N SER A 210 -3.92 25.91 9.82
CA SER A 210 -5.17 26.66 9.90
C SER A 210 -5.98 26.44 11.20
N GLY A 211 -5.60 25.46 12.02
CA GLY A 211 -6.37 25.06 13.21
C GLY A 211 -7.70 24.36 12.89
N GLU A 212 -7.93 23.98 11.62
CA GLU A 212 -9.11 23.23 11.21
C GLU A 212 -9.12 21.84 11.86
N ARG A 213 -10.27 21.46 12.43
CA ARG A 213 -10.48 20.14 13.02
C ARG A 213 -10.85 19.14 11.93
N ILE A 214 -9.96 18.18 11.70
CA ILE A 214 -10.15 17.12 10.72
C ILE A 214 -10.41 15.82 11.46
N SER A 215 -11.35 15.02 10.96
CA SER A 215 -11.64 13.70 11.53
C SER A 215 -10.49 12.73 11.24
N THR A 216 -10.08 11.96 12.24
CA THR A 216 -9.11 10.87 12.06
C THR A 216 -9.64 9.82 11.09
N THR A 217 -10.95 9.60 11.05
CA THR A 217 -11.59 8.67 10.12
C THR A 217 -11.35 9.03 8.65
N THR A 218 -11.23 10.34 8.33
CA THR A 218 -10.92 10.79 6.97
C THR A 218 -9.46 10.53 6.62
N VAL A 219 -8.53 10.68 7.58
CA VAL A 219 -7.12 10.32 7.39
C VAL A 219 -6.97 8.81 7.22
N ASP A 220 -7.67 8.02 8.05
CA ASP A 220 -7.68 6.57 7.94
C ASP A 220 -8.23 6.15 6.57
N SER A 221 -9.37 6.69 6.13
CA SER A 221 -9.93 6.45 4.79
C SER A 221 -8.97 6.80 3.64
N LEU A 222 -8.29 7.96 3.70
CA LEU A 222 -7.30 8.33 2.68
C LEU A 222 -6.04 7.45 2.71
N THR A 223 -5.69 6.93 3.89
CA THR A 223 -4.57 5.98 4.06
C THR A 223 -4.94 4.62 3.49
N ASP A 224 -6.15 4.12 3.78
CA ASP A 224 -6.69 2.87 3.25
C ASP A 224 -6.80 2.91 1.70
N LYS A 225 -7.16 4.07 1.15
CA LYS A 225 -7.17 4.32 -0.31
C LYS A 225 -5.76 4.55 -0.90
N ASN A 226 -4.70 4.49 -0.09
CA ASN A 226 -3.30 4.74 -0.47
C ASN A 226 -3.06 6.11 -1.12
N LEU A 227 -3.84 7.13 -0.76
CA LEU A 227 -3.73 8.50 -1.30
C LEU A 227 -2.78 9.37 -0.47
N ILE A 228 -2.60 9.01 0.79
CA ILE A 228 -1.65 9.64 1.70
C ILE A 228 -0.85 8.57 2.44
N ARG A 229 0.34 8.93 2.89
CA ARG A 229 1.21 8.09 3.70
C ARG A 229 1.76 8.87 4.88
N LEU A 230 1.87 8.18 6.02
CA LEU A 230 2.55 8.68 7.21
C LEU A 230 4.06 8.55 7.06
N ASP A 231 4.78 9.63 7.32
CA ASP A 231 6.22 9.64 7.42
C ASP A 231 6.65 8.96 8.73
N ALA A 232 7.10 7.71 8.62
CA ALA A 232 7.44 6.87 9.77
C ALA A 232 8.77 7.28 10.44
N SER A 233 9.49 8.26 9.90
CA SER A 233 10.72 8.77 10.51
C SER A 233 10.49 9.54 11.82
N GLY A 234 9.24 9.98 12.08
CA GLY A 234 8.84 10.68 13.30
C GLY A 234 8.11 9.78 14.29
N SER A 235 8.27 10.06 15.59
CA SER A 235 7.43 9.44 16.62
C SER A 235 6.04 10.08 16.61
N LEU A 236 5.00 9.30 16.90
CA LEU A 236 3.62 9.80 17.01
C LEU A 236 3.48 10.90 18.08
N ALA A 237 4.37 10.93 19.07
CA ALA A 237 4.42 11.96 20.11
C ALA A 237 4.99 13.29 19.59
N ALA A 238 5.94 13.25 18.66
CA ALA A 238 6.51 14.44 18.01
C ALA A 238 5.67 14.93 16.81
N GLY A 239 4.74 14.10 16.33
CA GLY A 239 3.93 14.35 15.16
C GLY A 239 4.55 13.70 13.92
N GLN A 240 3.77 12.84 13.27
CA GLN A 240 4.12 12.22 11.99
C GLN A 240 3.57 13.08 10.85
N ARG A 241 4.41 13.39 9.87
CA ARG A 241 3.98 14.19 8.72
C ARG A 241 3.17 13.33 7.76
N LEU A 242 2.01 13.82 7.34
CA LEU A 242 1.26 13.22 6.24
C LEU A 242 1.85 13.72 4.92
N ARG A 243 2.07 12.80 3.98
CA ARG A 243 2.52 13.10 2.62
C ARG A 243 1.51 12.53 1.63
N VAL A 244 1.22 13.30 0.59
CA VAL A 244 0.42 12.80 -0.55
C VAL A 244 1.25 11.80 -1.35
N THR A 245 0.68 10.66 -1.70
CA THR A 245 1.32 9.66 -2.57
C THR A 245 1.20 10.08 -4.04
N ASP A 246 1.92 9.41 -4.94
CA ASP A 246 1.77 9.65 -6.39
C ASP A 246 0.35 9.35 -6.88
N GLN A 247 -0.34 8.40 -6.23
CA GLN A 247 -1.76 8.15 -6.48
C GLN A 247 -2.61 9.33 -6.02
N GLY A 248 -2.40 9.83 -4.80
CA GLY A 248 -3.09 11.02 -4.30
C GLY A 248 -2.91 12.24 -5.20
N ARG A 249 -1.70 12.46 -5.73
CA ARG A 249 -1.42 13.56 -6.65
C ARG A 249 -2.19 13.41 -7.97
N ARG A 250 -2.23 12.21 -8.55
CA ARG A 250 -3.03 11.93 -9.75
C ARG A 250 -4.52 12.20 -9.54
N VAL A 251 -5.07 11.83 -8.37
CA VAL A 251 -6.48 12.13 -8.04
C VAL A 251 -6.72 13.64 -7.95
N LEU A 252 -5.78 14.40 -7.37
CA LEU A 252 -5.86 15.86 -7.32
C LEU A 252 -5.82 16.49 -8.72
N ASP A 253 -4.96 16.00 -9.60
CA ASP A 253 -4.83 16.50 -10.97
C ASP A 253 -6.08 16.19 -11.80
N ALA A 254 -6.64 14.99 -11.65
CA ALA A 254 -7.87 14.58 -12.31
C ALA A 254 -9.09 15.39 -11.85
N SER A 255 -9.17 15.71 -10.55
CA SER A 255 -10.26 16.51 -9.97
C SER A 255 -10.07 18.02 -10.13
N GLY A 256 -8.90 18.48 -10.59
CA GLY A 256 -8.60 19.88 -10.91
C GLY A 256 -8.91 20.29 -12.35
N LYS A 257 -9.10 19.33 -13.26
CA LYS A 257 -9.53 19.63 -14.64
C LYS A 257 -11.05 19.89 -14.66
N PRO A 258 -11.52 21.11 -14.99
CA PRO A 258 -12.93 21.31 -15.30
C PRO A 258 -13.24 20.47 -16.54
N GLY A 259 -14.09 19.46 -16.38
CA GLY A 259 -14.44 18.57 -17.48
C GLY A 259 -15.00 19.36 -18.65
N THR A 260 -14.38 19.22 -19.82
CA THR A 260 -15.06 19.42 -21.10
C THR A 260 -16.09 18.29 -21.20
N PRO A 261 -17.40 18.59 -21.17
CA PRO A 261 -18.41 17.54 -21.23
C PRO A 261 -18.40 16.93 -22.64
N ALA A 262 -18.27 15.61 -22.70
CA ALA A 262 -18.57 14.84 -23.89
C ALA A 262 -20.07 14.95 -24.20
N ASP A 263 -20.37 15.11 -25.49
CA ASP A 263 -21.69 15.28 -26.09
C ASP A 263 -22.76 14.34 -25.52
N SER A 264 -23.80 14.95 -24.95
CA SER A 264 -25.19 14.47 -25.01
C SER A 264 -26.13 15.67 -24.80
N SER A 265 -26.89 15.97 -25.86
CA SER A 265 -27.71 17.17 -26.12
C SER A 265 -29.04 17.19 -25.31
N PRO A 266 -29.95 18.19 -25.47
CA PRO A 266 -29.99 19.45 -24.73
C PRO A 266 -31.30 19.65 -23.92
N ALA A 267 -31.41 20.83 -23.28
CA ALA A 267 -32.60 21.44 -22.66
C ALA A 267 -32.89 21.08 -21.18
N VAL A 268 -32.49 21.97 -20.27
CA VAL A 268 -33.37 22.95 -19.61
C VAL A 268 -32.46 24.04 -19.03
N ALA A 269 -32.64 25.27 -19.48
CA ALA A 269 -32.07 26.45 -18.85
C ALA A 269 -32.86 26.76 -17.58
N GLN A 270 -32.21 26.87 -16.43
CA GLN A 270 -32.63 27.85 -15.42
C GLN A 270 -31.56 28.14 -14.36
N GLN A 271 -31.06 29.37 -14.47
CA GLN A 271 -30.72 30.29 -13.38
C GLN A 271 -29.59 29.94 -12.42
N ALA A 272 -28.40 30.43 -12.81
CA ALA A 272 -27.38 30.88 -11.88
C ALA A 272 -27.89 32.06 -11.03
N ALA A 273 -27.82 31.91 -9.70
CA ALA A 273 -27.88 33.00 -8.74
C ALA A 273 -26.44 33.40 -8.35
N PRO A 274 -26.06 34.69 -8.42
CA PRO A 274 -24.75 35.14 -7.96
C PRO A 274 -24.66 35.06 -6.43
N ALA A 275 -23.53 34.52 -5.95
CA ALA A 275 -23.17 34.50 -4.54
C ALA A 275 -23.19 35.92 -3.97
N GLY A 276 -24.04 36.12 -2.96
CA GLY A 276 -24.28 37.39 -2.32
C GLY A 276 -23.01 37.98 -1.69
N THR A 277 -22.75 39.23 -2.04
CA THR A 277 -21.93 40.17 -1.29
C THR A 277 -22.45 40.23 0.15
N ALA A 278 -21.71 39.67 1.09
CA ALA A 278 -22.02 39.77 2.51
C ALA A 278 -22.00 41.25 2.92
N GLY A 279 -23.19 41.80 3.20
CA GLY A 279 -23.35 43.16 3.69
C GLY A 279 -22.60 43.41 5.01
N PRO A 280 -22.42 44.67 5.40
CA PRO A 280 -21.65 45.06 6.58
C PRO A 280 -22.25 44.41 7.82
N SER A 281 -21.57 43.39 8.32
CA SER A 281 -22.02 42.61 9.46
C SER A 281 -21.95 43.48 10.72
N LYS A 282 -23.11 44.00 11.14
CA LYS A 282 -23.30 44.90 12.28
C LYS A 282 -22.42 44.45 13.47
N VAL A 283 -21.46 45.30 13.85
CA VAL A 283 -20.60 45.10 15.01
C VAL A 283 -21.40 45.51 16.24
N ASN A 284 -21.53 44.65 17.24
CA ASN A 284 -22.25 44.97 18.48
C ASN A 284 -21.46 46.03 19.29
N PRO A 285 -22.10 46.97 20.03
CA PRO A 285 -21.41 47.92 20.92
C PRO A 285 -20.27 47.33 21.77
N ALA A 286 -20.41 46.10 22.28
CA ALA A 286 -19.33 45.44 23.05
C ALA A 286 -18.09 45.11 22.19
N GLN A 287 -18.30 44.72 20.93
CA GLN A 287 -17.22 44.47 19.96
C GLN A 287 -16.58 45.77 19.48
N HIS A 288 -17.36 46.84 19.29
CA HIS A 288 -16.84 48.17 18.94
C HIS A 288 -15.95 48.72 20.05
N ARG A 289 -16.38 48.64 21.32
CA ARG A 289 -15.54 49.00 22.46
C ARG A 289 -14.25 48.18 22.54
N ALA A 290 -14.34 46.86 22.35
CA ALA A 290 -13.16 46.00 22.34
C ALA A 290 -12.18 46.37 21.20
N LEU A 291 -12.66 46.69 20.00
CA LEU A 291 -11.81 47.17 18.90
C LEU A 291 -11.13 48.50 19.25
N HIS A 292 -11.85 49.43 19.88
CA HIS A 292 -11.30 50.71 20.31
C HIS A 292 -10.20 50.52 21.38
N LEU A 293 -10.44 49.67 22.37
CA LEU A 293 -9.45 49.32 23.40
C LEU A 293 -8.21 48.66 22.81
N ILE A 294 -8.36 47.70 21.88
CA ILE A 294 -7.22 47.04 21.22
C ILE A 294 -6.44 48.02 20.33
N GLY A 295 -7.12 49.01 19.73
CA GLY A 295 -6.49 50.05 18.92
C GLY A 295 -5.74 51.12 19.72
N THR A 296 -6.14 51.38 20.97
CA THR A 296 -5.61 52.48 21.80
C THR A 296 -4.71 52.00 22.94
N SER A 297 -4.84 50.74 23.36
CA SER A 297 -4.14 50.17 24.50
C SER A 297 -3.60 48.77 24.21
N THR A 298 -2.57 48.37 24.97
CA THR A 298 -1.99 47.02 24.89
C THR A 298 -2.90 46.04 25.60
N VAL A 299 -3.71 45.30 24.84
CA VAL A 299 -4.55 44.23 25.37
C VAL A 299 -3.82 42.90 25.23
N MET A 300 -3.69 42.17 26.34
CA MET A 300 -3.03 40.88 26.44
C MET A 300 -4.07 39.78 26.64
N TYR A 301 -3.90 38.66 25.95
CA TYR A 301 -4.68 37.46 26.15
C TYR A 301 -3.79 36.38 26.77
N VAL A 302 -4.13 35.97 27.98
CA VAL A 302 -3.32 35.02 28.74
C VAL A 302 -4.04 33.69 28.84
N GLN A 303 -3.41 32.64 28.33
CA GLN A 303 -3.91 31.28 28.38
C GLN A 303 -3.02 30.41 29.29
N TRP A 304 -3.45 30.25 30.54
CA TRP A 304 -2.76 29.39 31.50
C TRP A 304 -3.16 27.92 31.31
N PRO A 305 -2.22 26.97 31.48
CA PRO A 305 -2.58 25.56 31.60
C PRO A 305 -3.50 25.38 32.82
N ARG A 306 -4.73 24.91 32.59
CA ARG A 306 -5.76 24.59 33.62
C ARG A 306 -6.59 25.77 34.16
N LYS A 307 -6.50 26.99 33.62
CA LYS A 307 -7.46 28.07 33.94
C LYS A 307 -8.22 28.51 32.68
N ARG A 308 -9.39 29.14 32.88
CA ARG A 308 -10.11 29.78 31.77
C ARG A 308 -9.23 30.92 31.23
N PRO A 309 -9.16 31.13 29.91
CA PRO A 309 -8.42 32.23 29.35
C PRO A 309 -8.94 33.56 29.90
N THR A 310 -8.03 34.49 30.13
CA THR A 310 -8.33 35.82 30.66
C THR A 310 -7.77 36.87 29.71
N VAL A 311 -8.56 37.92 29.49
CA VAL A 311 -8.12 39.10 28.74
C VAL A 311 -7.71 40.15 29.75
N ASP A 312 -6.44 40.53 29.74
CA ASP A 312 -5.93 41.65 30.50
C ASP A 312 -5.85 42.88 29.59
N THR A 313 -6.62 43.90 29.92
CA THR A 313 -6.73 45.12 29.13
C THR A 313 -5.84 46.25 29.66
N GLY A 314 -5.20 46.08 30.82
CA GLY A 314 -4.51 47.16 31.52
C GLY A 314 -5.42 48.34 31.93
N SER A 315 -6.74 48.17 31.84
CA SER A 315 -7.78 49.18 32.06
C SER A 315 -8.87 48.60 32.96
N PRO A 316 -9.61 49.41 33.74
CA PRO A 316 -10.80 48.92 34.45
C PRO A 316 -11.86 48.32 33.52
N GLU A 317 -11.80 48.62 32.22
CA GLU A 317 -12.71 48.06 31.22
C GLU A 317 -12.40 46.58 30.92
N ARG A 318 -13.41 45.72 31.06
CA ARG A 318 -13.27 44.28 30.83
C ARG A 318 -13.76 43.90 29.44
N ILE A 319 -12.89 43.23 28.68
CA ILE A 319 -13.27 42.55 27.44
C ILE A 319 -13.52 41.08 27.74
N SER A 320 -14.66 40.54 27.33
CA SER A 320 -14.93 39.11 27.49
C SER A 320 -14.16 38.29 26.45
N THR A 321 -13.72 37.08 26.80
CA THR A 321 -13.05 36.17 25.85
C THR A 321 -13.92 35.86 24.64
N ARG A 322 -15.25 35.70 24.83
CA ARG A 322 -16.21 35.52 23.73
C ARG A 322 -16.19 36.68 22.72
N THR A 323 -15.97 37.91 23.20
CA THR A 323 -15.86 39.09 22.34
C THR A 323 -14.59 39.03 21.51
N VAL A 324 -13.46 38.62 22.11
CA VAL A 324 -12.19 38.41 21.41
C VAL A 324 -12.34 37.32 20.34
N ASP A 325 -12.88 36.16 20.70
CA ASP A 325 -13.09 35.04 19.77
C ASP A 325 -13.98 35.48 18.58
N ALA A 326 -15.06 36.22 18.84
CA ALA A 326 -15.95 36.72 17.80
C ALA A 326 -15.27 37.73 16.86
N LEU A 327 -14.37 38.58 17.37
CA LEU A 327 -13.59 39.51 16.57
C LEU A 327 -12.52 38.78 15.73
N GLN A 328 -11.92 37.72 16.28
CA GLN A 328 -10.94 36.89 15.58
C GLN A 328 -11.58 36.09 14.44
N VAL A 329 -12.74 35.47 14.67
CA VAL A 329 -13.50 34.75 13.63
C VAL A 329 -13.83 35.67 12.45
N ARG A 330 -14.10 36.95 12.74
CA ARG A 330 -14.31 38.00 11.73
C ARG A 330 -13.03 38.59 11.14
N ARG A 331 -11.86 38.10 11.54
CA ARG A 331 -10.53 38.58 11.12
C ARG A 331 -10.30 40.08 11.38
N LEU A 332 -10.97 40.65 12.38
CA LEU A 332 -10.80 42.06 12.75
C LEU A 332 -9.61 42.26 13.71
N ILE A 333 -9.20 41.19 14.39
CA ILE A 333 -8.04 41.18 15.28
C ILE A 333 -7.16 39.95 14.98
N GLY A 334 -5.87 40.06 15.27
CA GLY A 334 -4.88 38.98 15.20
C GLY A 334 -4.06 38.91 16.48
N TRP A 335 -3.21 37.89 16.55
CA TRP A 335 -2.32 37.65 17.69
C TRP A 335 -0.91 38.06 17.32
N ASP A 336 -0.22 38.71 18.26
CA ASP A 336 1.23 38.80 18.22
C ASP A 336 1.82 37.45 18.62
N VAL A 337 2.40 36.75 17.64
CA VAL A 337 3.00 35.42 17.83
C VAL A 337 4.43 35.49 18.37
N SER A 338 4.96 36.69 18.62
CA SER A 338 6.30 36.86 19.19
C SER A 338 6.40 36.45 20.67
N THR A 339 5.27 36.34 21.37
CA THR A 339 5.20 35.86 22.76
C THR A 339 4.37 34.58 22.88
N ALA A 340 4.77 33.72 23.83
CA ALA A 340 4.08 32.47 24.06
C ALA A 340 2.70 32.69 24.71
N PRO A 341 1.68 31.85 24.45
CA PRO A 341 0.32 32.01 25.00
C PRO A 341 0.22 32.09 26.53
N HIS A 342 1.19 31.52 27.24
CA HIS A 342 1.25 31.51 28.70
C HIS A 342 1.89 32.77 29.30
N GLU A 343 2.68 33.50 28.51
CA GLU A 343 3.27 34.80 28.89
C GLU A 343 2.31 35.96 28.55
N GLY A 344 1.26 35.67 27.78
CA GLY A 344 0.30 36.63 27.28
C GLY A 344 0.62 37.02 25.84
N GLN A 345 -0.35 36.86 24.96
CA GLN A 345 -0.25 37.30 23.57
C GLN A 345 -0.94 38.64 23.39
N ARG A 346 -0.25 39.58 22.76
CA ARG A 346 -0.81 40.89 22.46
C ARG A 346 -1.84 40.76 21.34
N LEU A 347 -3.01 41.38 21.53
CA LEU A 347 -4.01 41.53 20.49
C LEU A 347 -3.64 42.71 19.59
N LEU A 348 -3.68 42.49 18.27
CA LEU A 348 -3.37 43.49 17.25
C LEU A 348 -4.58 43.68 16.32
N LEU A 349 -4.86 44.92 15.93
CA LEU A 349 -5.84 45.19 14.87
C LEU A 349 -5.29 44.78 13.51
N THR A 350 -6.07 44.01 12.75
CA THR A 350 -5.78 43.75 11.33
C THR A 350 -6.10 44.99 10.48
N ALA A 351 -5.75 44.98 9.19
CA ALA A 351 -6.17 46.04 8.27
C ALA A 351 -7.69 46.20 8.24
N ALA A 352 -8.44 45.09 8.18
CA ALA A 352 -9.90 45.10 8.24
C ALA A 352 -10.45 45.62 9.58
N GLY A 353 -9.79 45.29 10.70
CA GLY A 353 -10.14 45.82 12.02
C GLY A 353 -9.97 47.34 12.12
N ARG A 354 -8.87 47.88 11.57
CA ARG A 354 -8.62 49.33 11.53
C ARG A 354 -9.66 50.04 10.66
N GLU A 355 -9.98 49.51 9.49
CA GLU A 355 -11.00 50.07 8.60
C GLU A 355 -12.40 50.03 9.23
N ALA A 356 -12.73 48.93 9.93
CA ALA A 356 -13.98 48.82 10.68
C ALA A 356 -14.05 49.85 11.82
N LEU A 357 -12.95 50.07 12.54
CA LEU A 357 -12.89 51.06 13.62
C LEU A 357 -13.08 52.49 13.09
N LEU A 358 -12.46 52.83 11.95
CA LEU A 358 -12.63 54.13 11.29
C LEU A 358 -14.08 54.38 10.86
N ARG A 359 -14.77 53.35 10.35
CA ARG A 359 -16.19 53.45 9.95
C ARG A 359 -17.14 53.59 11.14
N LEU A 360 -16.82 52.99 12.28
CA LEU A 360 -17.69 53.00 13.47
C LEU A 360 -17.57 54.27 14.30
N GLY A 361 -16.49 55.06 14.13
CA GLY A 361 -16.28 56.32 14.84
C GLY A 361 -15.90 56.13 16.32
N PRO A 362 -15.97 57.21 17.13
CA PRO A 362 -15.57 57.17 18.54
C PRO A 362 -16.38 56.15 19.34
N ALA A 363 -15.75 55.56 20.36
CA ALA A 363 -16.39 54.52 21.17
C ALA A 363 -17.66 55.05 21.87
N PRO A 364 -18.74 54.25 21.94
CA PRO A 364 -19.95 54.65 22.66
C PRO A 364 -19.65 54.74 24.16
N GLU A 365 -20.05 55.85 24.78
CA GLU A 365 -19.84 56.11 26.21
C GLU A 365 -20.38 54.97 27.08
N PRO A 366 -19.68 54.62 28.19
CA PRO A 366 -20.15 53.59 29.09
C PRO A 366 -21.48 54.03 29.72
N VAL A 367 -22.53 53.26 29.44
CA VAL A 367 -23.82 53.40 30.14
C VAL A 367 -23.57 53.01 31.60
N VAL A 368 -23.37 54.02 32.46
CA VAL A 368 -23.22 53.81 33.90
C VAL A 368 -24.52 53.18 34.40
N PRO A 369 -24.50 51.94 34.90
CA PRO A 369 -25.71 51.33 35.44
C PRO A 369 -26.16 52.16 36.65
N ALA A 370 -27.42 52.60 36.63
CA ALA A 370 -28.03 53.31 37.75
C ALA A 370 -27.81 52.55 39.06
N PRO A 371 -27.48 53.22 40.18
CA PRO A 371 -27.14 52.55 41.43
C PRO A 371 -28.28 51.65 41.87
N ALA A 372 -27.97 50.36 42.03
CA ALA A 372 -28.92 49.35 42.50
C ALA A 372 -29.46 49.76 43.88
N ARG A 373 -30.77 50.03 43.93
CA ARG A 373 -31.51 50.36 45.16
C ARG A 373 -31.38 49.20 46.12
N ARG A 374 -30.58 49.35 47.19
CA ARG A 374 -30.44 48.37 48.28
C ARG A 374 -31.80 48.18 48.96
N THR A 375 -32.46 47.06 48.70
CA THR A 375 -33.54 46.55 49.55
C THR A 375 -32.89 45.90 50.77
N GLY A 376 -33.14 46.47 51.96
CA GLY A 376 -32.70 45.91 53.24
C GLY A 376 -33.42 44.59 53.56
N PRO A 377 -32.84 43.75 54.45
CA PRO A 377 -33.42 42.47 54.82
C PRO A 377 -34.71 42.66 55.63
N ALA A 378 -35.73 41.87 55.31
CA ALA A 378 -37.01 41.81 56.03
C ALA A 378 -36.82 41.24 57.46
N PRO A 379 -37.54 41.75 58.48
CA PRO A 379 -37.43 41.27 59.84
C PRO A 379 -38.04 39.86 59.99
N ALA A 380 -37.34 39.01 60.73
CA ALA A 380 -37.77 37.66 61.09
C ALA A 380 -38.99 37.69 62.03
N ARG A 381 -39.93 36.78 61.80
CA ARG A 381 -41.01 36.41 62.73
C ARG A 381 -40.89 34.94 63.09
#